data_AF-A0A2E7RCV8-F1
#
_entry.id   AF-A0A2E7RCV8-F1
#
_cell.length_a   1.000
_cell.length_b   1.000
_cell.length_c   1.000
_cell.angle_alpha   90.00
_cell.angle_beta   90.00
_cell.angle_gamma   90.00
#
_symmetry.space_group_name_H-M   'P 1'
#
loop_
_entity.id
_entity.type
_entity.pdbx_description
1 polymer ?
#
loop_
_entity_poly.entity_id
_entity_poly.type
_entity_poly.pdbx_seq_one_letter_code
_entity_poly.pdbx_strand_id
1 'polypeptide(L)' 'MINSPANPSRLMVAIGGNATHPEDIEGTSQEQKTIAAMTAEALLPLMMLDNELIITHGNGPVVGKILMRQ' A
#
# COMPACT_ATOMS: atom_id res chain seq x y z
N MET A 1 -10.27 -33.87 10.73
CA MET A 1 -9.77 -32.51 11.01
C MET A 1 -9.01 -32.06 9.78
N ILE A 2 -9.51 -31.05 9.07
CA ILE A 2 -8.84 -30.51 7.88
C ILE A 2 -7.79 -29.54 8.41
N ASN A 3 -6.50 -29.84 8.22
CA ASN A 3 -5.43 -28.91 8.55
C ASN A 3 -5.59 -27.68 7.67
N SER A 4 -6.01 -26.56 8.25
CA SER A 4 -5.81 -25.26 7.59
C SER A 4 -4.30 -25.09 7.35
N PRO A 5 -3.87 -24.65 6.16
CA PRO A 5 -2.46 -24.39 5.93
C PRO A 5 -1.97 -23.37 6.95
N ALA A 6 -0.79 -23.63 7.53
CA ALA A 6 -0.16 -22.68 8.44
C ALA A 6 0.01 -21.33 7.72
N ASN A 7 -0.24 -20.22 8.43
CA ASN A 7 -0.02 -18.89 7.88
C ASN A 7 1.42 -18.77 7.37
N PRO A 8 1.64 -18.11 6.22
CA PRO A 8 2.99 -17.88 5.74
C PRO A 8 3.75 -17.04 6.77
N SER A 9 4.98 -17.44 7.11
CA SER A 9 5.82 -16.72 8.09
C SER A 9 6.22 -15.32 7.61
N ARG A 10 6.25 -15.11 6.29
CA ARG A 10 6.52 -13.82 5.65
C ARG A 10 5.60 -13.60 4.46
N LEU A 11 5.05 -12.40 4.37
CA LEU A 11 4.18 -11.97 3.29
C LEU A 11 4.73 -10.67 2.69
N MET A 12 4.96 -10.65 1.38
CA MET A 12 5.34 -9.43 0.65
C MET A 12 4.16 -8.96 -0.18
N VAL A 13 3.73 -7.72 0.04
CA VAL A 13 2.62 -7.09 -0.66
C VAL A 13 3.14 -5.89 -1.45
N ALA A 14 2.95 -5.92 -2.77
CA ALA A 14 3.18 -4.77 -3.63
C ALA A 14 1.85 -4.04 -3.86
N ILE A 15 1.71 -2.85 -3.29
CA ILE A 15 0.57 -1.97 -3.53
C ILE A 15 0.83 -1.11 -4.78
N GLY A 16 -0.20 -0.91 -5.60
CA GLY A 16 -0.08 -0.06 -6.79
C GLY A 16 0.19 1.40 -6.44
N GLY A 17 0.74 2.17 -7.38
CA GLY A 17 0.94 3.63 -7.20
C GLY A 17 -0.35 4.36 -6.82
N ASN A 18 -1.50 3.91 -7.34
CA ASN A 18 -2.83 4.43 -7.03
C ASN A 18 -3.23 4.25 -5.55
N ALA A 19 -2.62 3.31 -4.82
CA ALA A 19 -2.83 3.14 -3.38
C ALA A 19 -2.11 4.20 -2.53
N THR A 20 -1.34 5.09 -3.19
CA THR A 20 -0.65 6.24 -2.58
C THR A 20 -0.98 7.55 -3.28
N HIS A 21 -1.28 7.52 -4.58
CA HIS A 21 -1.54 8.69 -5.42
C HIS A 21 -2.53 8.35 -6.57
N PRO A 22 -3.85 8.33 -6.33
CA PRO A 22 -4.87 8.15 -7.38
C PRO A 22 -4.81 9.25 -8.44
N GLU A 23 -5.36 8.99 -9.63
CA GLU A 23 -5.34 9.94 -10.75
C GLU A 23 -6.17 11.21 -10.45
N ASP A 24 -7.25 11.08 -9.67
CA ASP A 24 -8.21 12.16 -9.40
C ASP A 24 -7.98 12.93 -8.08
N ILE A 25 -6.78 12.87 -7.50
CA ILE A 25 -6.47 13.69 -6.31
C ILE A 25 -5.74 14.99 -6.66
N GLU A 26 -6.06 16.07 -5.94
CA GLU A 26 -5.30 17.32 -6.02
C GLU A 26 -3.83 17.10 -5.65
N GLY A 27 -3.55 16.07 -4.85
CA GLY A 27 -2.20 15.63 -4.51
C GLY A 27 -1.66 16.35 -3.28
N THR A 28 -2.53 16.93 -2.46
CA THR A 28 -2.13 17.55 -1.20
C THR A 28 -1.59 16.50 -0.23
N SER A 29 -0.72 16.92 0.71
CA SER A 29 -0.20 16.01 1.75
C SER A 29 -1.32 15.40 2.59
N GLN A 30 -2.43 16.13 2.77
CA GLN A 30 -3.56 15.66 3.56
C GLN A 30 -4.34 14.54 2.85
N GLU A 31 -4.61 14.68 1.54
CA GLU A 31 -5.24 13.62 0.75
C GLU A 31 -4.39 12.35 0.70
N GLN A 32 -3.08 12.51 0.47
CA GLN A 32 -2.15 11.38 0.48
C GLN A 32 -2.16 10.64 1.82
N LYS A 33 -2.22 11.38 2.94
CA LYS A 33 -2.32 10.79 4.27
C LYS A 33 -3.63 10.02 4.47
N THR A 34 -4.75 10.55 3.99
CA THR A 34 -6.05 9.88 4.05
C THR A 34 -6.03 8.57 3.25
N ILE A 35 -5.50 8.59 2.03
CA ILE A 35 -5.38 7.40 1.18
C ILE A 35 -4.46 6.36 1.82
N ALA A 36 -3.31 6.79 2.38
CA ALA A 36 -2.41 5.90 3.09
C ALA A 36 -3.09 5.22 4.30
N ALA A 37 -3.93 5.95 5.03
CA ALA A 37 -4.70 5.39 6.14
C ALA A 37 -5.71 4.33 5.67
N MET A 38 -6.44 4.58 4.58
CA MET A 38 -7.35 3.60 3.99
C MET A 38 -6.62 2.34 3.51
N THR A 39 -5.45 2.51 2.87
CA THR A 39 -4.60 1.39 2.45
C THR A 39 -4.11 0.59 3.65
N ALA A 40 -3.72 1.25 4.75
CA ALA A 40 -3.30 0.57 5.97
C ALA A 40 -4.45 -0.23 6.62
N GLU A 41 -5.67 0.33 6.64
CA GLU A 41 -6.86 -0.37 7.14
C GLU A 41 -7.19 -1.62 6.31
N ALA A 42 -7.06 -1.55 4.99
CA ALA A 42 -7.23 -2.70 4.10
C ALA A 42 -6.17 -3.80 4.31
N LEU A 43 -4.97 -3.44 4.79
CA LEU A 43 -3.88 -4.37 5.08
C LEU A 43 -3.94 -4.97 6.49
N LEU A 44 -4.78 -4.42 7.39
CA LEU A 44 -4.88 -4.86 8.78
C LEU A 44 -5.14 -6.37 8.93
N PRO A 45 -6.00 -7.03 8.13
CA PRO A 45 -6.19 -8.47 8.24
C PRO A 45 -4.90 -9.27 8.00
N LEU A 46 -4.01 -8.79 7.12
CA LEU A 46 -2.73 -9.44 6.83
C LEU A 46 -1.74 -9.27 7.99
N MET A 47 -1.74 -8.09 8.63
CA MET A 47 -0.93 -7.83 9.83
C MET A 47 -1.34 -8.71 11.03
N MET A 48 -2.61 -9.12 11.09
CA MET A 48 -3.14 -9.95 12.18
C MET A 48 -2.80 -11.45 12.06
N LEU A 49 -2.15 -11.88 10.97
CA LEU A 49 -1.87 -13.30 10.70
C LEU A 49 -0.64 -13.85 11.45
N ASP A 50 -0.07 -13.11 12.40
CA ASP A 50 1.17 -13.44 13.12
C ASP A 50 2.32 -13.78 12.15
N ASN A 51 2.51 -12.89 11.18
CA ASN A 51 3.56 -13.01 10.16
C ASN A 51 4.35 -11.71 10.02
N GLU A 52 5.47 -11.81 9.31
CA GLU A 52 6.21 -10.64 8.86
C GLU A 52 5.58 -10.09 7.57
N LEU A 53 4.98 -8.90 7.66
CA LEU A 53 4.42 -8.19 6.51
C LEU A 53 5.43 -7.18 5.95
N ILE A 54 5.81 -7.36 4.68
CA ILE A 54 6.65 -6.43 3.91
C ILE A 54 5.76 -5.72 2.89
N ILE A 55 5.70 -4.39 2.95
CA ILE A 55 4.90 -3.58 2.03
C ILE A 55 5.84 -2.83 1.08
N THR A 56 5.56 -2.90 -0.21
CA THR A 56 6.26 -2.13 -1.25
C THR A 56 5.25 -1.38 -2.09
N HIS A 57 5.64 -0.26 -2.70
CA HIS A 57 4.76 0.52 -3.56
C HIS A 57 5.50 1.05 -4.79
N GLY A 58 4.76 1.34 -5.85
CA GLY A 58 5.27 2.11 -6.98
C GLY A 58 5.30 3.61 -6.69
N ASN A 59 6.21 4.35 -7.33
CA ASN A 59 6.33 5.81 -7.20
C ASN A 59 6.18 6.56 -8.54
N GLY A 60 5.72 5.88 -9.59
CA GLY A 60 5.61 6.42 -10.97
C GLY A 60 4.89 7.77 -11.07
N PRO A 61 3.68 7.94 -10.49
CA PRO A 61 2.96 9.23 -10.51
C PRO A 61 3.73 10.37 -9.84
N VAL A 62 4.41 10.09 -8.73
CA VAL A 62 5.20 11.07 -7.97
C VAL A 62 6.42 11.50 -8.78
N VAL A 63 7.17 10.53 -9.32
CA VAL A 63 8.34 10.80 -10.17
C VAL A 63 7.92 11.56 -11.43
N GLY A 64 6.82 11.17 -12.07
CA GLY A 64 6.26 11.87 -13.23
C GLY A 64 5.94 13.34 -12.94
N LYS A 65 5.26 13.64 -11.82
CA LYS A 65 4.98 15.02 -11.41
C LYS A 65 6.25 15.83 -11.10
N ILE A 66 7.28 15.21 -10.54
CA ILE A 66 8.57 15.88 -10.29
C ILE A 66 9.26 16.23 -11.62
N LEU A 67 9.29 15.30 -12.57
CA LEU A 67 9.92 15.50 -13.88
C LEU A 67 9.20 16.57 -14.72
N MET A 68 7.86 16.66 -14.63
CA MET A 68 7.07 17.66 -15.36
C MET A 68 7.13 19.08 -14.75
N ARG A 69 7.71 19.23 -13.54
CA ARG A 69 7.89 20.52 -12.86
C ARG A 69 9.28 21.14 -13.10
N GLN A 70 10.12 20.50 -13.92
CA GLN A 70 11.39 21.03 -14.45
C GLN A 70 11.18 21.52 -15.88
#